data_AF-A0A963FGI3-F1
#
_entry.id   AF-A0A963FGI3-F1
#
_cell.length_a   1.000
_cell.length_b   1.000
_cell.length_c   1.000
_cell.angle_alpha   90.00
_cell.angle_beta   90.00
_cell.angle_gamma   90.00
#
_symmetry.space_group_name_H-M   'P 1'
#
loop_
_entity.id
_entity.type
_entity.pdbx_description
1 polymer ?
#
loop_
_entity_poly.entity_id
_entity_poly.type
_entity_poly.pdbx_seq_one_letter_code
_entity_poly.pdbx_strand_id
1 'polypeptide(L)'
;KSFDARSAIVSRSPHKPGTNLLEQLLYPTEPPLPADSPLQSIDVQLQDAQLTIPILGWSWHWTTAFLVLTLVFVLALRNSFGVRI
;
A
#
# COMPACT_ATOMS: atom_id res chain seq x y z
N LYS A 1 0.26 3.76 36.50
CA LYS A 1 -0.80 4.02 35.48
C LYS A 1 -0.25 3.59 34.12
N SER A 2 -0.61 2.40 33.65
CA SER A 2 -0.30 1.97 32.28
C SER A 2 -1.40 2.51 31.36
N PHE A 3 -1.04 3.40 30.42
CA PHE A 3 -1.94 3.77 29.34
C PHE A 3 -1.90 2.64 28.31
N ASP A 4 -3.03 1.94 28.11
CA ASP A 4 -3.14 0.93 27.06
C ASP A 4 -3.32 1.63 25.71
N ALA A 5 -2.19 1.86 25.04
CA ALA A 5 -2.16 2.53 23.73
C ALA A 5 -2.95 1.76 22.66
N ARG A 6 -3.24 0.47 22.84
CA ARG A 6 -4.00 -0.35 21.87
C ARG A 6 -5.47 0.05 21.80
N SER A 7 -6.04 0.50 22.92
CA SER A 7 -7.42 0.98 22.98
C SER A 7 -7.66 2.27 22.18
N ALA A 8 -6.59 2.97 21.79
CA ALA A 8 -6.64 4.21 21.01
C ALA A 8 -6.32 4.01 19.52
N ILE A 9 -6.02 2.79 19.08
CA ILE A 9 -5.72 2.50 17.67
C ILE A 9 -7.04 2.37 16.91
N VAL A 10 -7.50 3.47 16.34
CA VAL A 10 -8.66 3.51 15.43
C VAL A 10 -8.15 3.43 14.00
N SER A 11 -8.88 2.71 13.13
CA SER A 11 -8.62 2.70 11.69
C SER A 11 -8.64 4.12 11.13
N ARG A 12 -7.70 4.45 10.24
CA ARG A 12 -7.60 5.77 9.58
C ARG A 12 -7.46 5.56 8.08
N SER A 13 -8.44 6.02 7.34
CA SER A 13 -8.40 6.07 5.88
C SER A 13 -7.48 7.20 5.42
N PRO A 14 -6.87 7.07 4.22
CA PRO A 14 -6.10 8.15 3.61
C PRO A 14 -6.96 9.37 3.27
N HIS A 15 -8.25 9.16 3.02
CA HIS A 15 -9.22 10.22 2.73
C HIS A 15 -10.29 10.22 3.81
N LYS A 16 -10.29 11.23 4.69
CA LYS A 16 -11.33 11.40 5.70
C LYS A 16 -12.44 12.32 5.16
N PRO A 17 -13.62 11.77 4.85
CA PRO A 17 -14.76 12.55 4.39
C PRO A 17 -15.36 13.47 5.46
N GLY A 18 -16.19 14.40 4.99
CA GLY A 18 -16.97 15.30 5.86
C GLY A 18 -18.19 14.60 6.48
N THR A 19 -19.17 15.39 6.93
CA THR A 19 -20.40 14.89 7.57
C THR A 19 -21.45 14.32 6.61
N ASN A 20 -21.11 14.09 5.33
CA ASN A 20 -22.06 13.63 4.31
C ASN A 20 -22.55 12.19 4.59
N LEU A 21 -23.85 11.96 4.43
CA LEU A 21 -24.49 10.65 4.64
C LEU A 21 -23.96 9.57 3.69
N LEU A 22 -23.67 9.92 2.44
CA LEU A 22 -23.13 8.97 1.47
C LEU A 22 -21.72 8.50 1.85
N GLU A 23 -20.92 9.41 2.40
CA GLU A 23 -19.56 9.11 2.83
C GLU A 23 -19.55 8.26 4.10
N GLN A 24 -20.51 8.47 5.01
CA GLN A 24 -20.70 7.61 6.19
C GLN A 24 -21.14 6.19 5.83
N LEU A 25 -21.84 5.99 4.71
CA LEU A 25 -22.14 4.66 4.19
C LEU A 25 -20.91 3.95 3.59
N LEU A 26 -20.02 4.71 2.93
CA LEU A 26 -18.79 4.17 2.32
C LEU A 26 -17.71 3.87 3.37
N TYR A 27 -17.67 4.66 4.45
CA TYR A 27 -16.65 4.57 5.52
C TYR A 27 -17.28 4.49 6.92
N PRO A 28 -18.13 3.48 7.21
CA PRO A 28 -18.95 3.43 8.43
C PRO A 28 -18.14 3.23 9.72
N THR A 29 -16.90 2.76 9.62
CA THR A 29 -16.02 2.51 10.76
C THR A 29 -15.24 3.75 11.20
N GLU A 30 -15.34 4.87 10.47
CA GLU A 30 -14.64 6.11 10.81
C GLU A 30 -15.61 7.18 11.31
N PRO A 31 -15.36 7.78 12.49
CA PRO A 31 -16.20 8.86 12.98
C PRO A 31 -16.05 10.09 12.07
N PRO A 32 -17.15 10.75 11.69
CA PRO A 32 -17.12 11.92 10.81
C PRO A 32 -16.31 13.07 11.42
N LEU A 33 -15.93 14.04 10.60
CA LEU A 33 -15.33 15.28 11.10
C LEU A 33 -16.33 16.03 12.01
N PRO A 34 -15.88 16.67 13.11
CA PRO A 34 -16.76 17.46 13.97
C PRO A 34 -17.48 18.54 13.15
N ALA A 35 -18.80 18.66 13.30
CA ALA A 35 -19.61 19.60 12.52
C ALA A 35 -19.22 21.07 12.78
N ASP A 36 -18.70 21.38 13.98
CA ASP A 36 -18.22 22.72 14.36
C ASP A 36 -16.77 22.99 13.90
N SER A 37 -16.15 22.05 13.18
CA SER A 37 -14.82 22.22 12.62
C SER A 37 -14.88 23.02 11.30
N PRO A 38 -13.96 23.96 11.05
CA PRO A 38 -13.84 24.61 9.73
C PRO A 38 -13.29 23.66 8.65
N LEU A 39 -12.91 22.43 9.00
CA LEU A 39 -12.32 21.45 8.08
C LEU A 39 -13.39 20.60 7.41
N GLN A 40 -13.41 20.61 6.07
CA GLN A 40 -14.36 19.87 5.25
C GLN A 40 -13.89 18.44 4.90
N SER A 41 -12.59 18.24 4.70
CA SER A 41 -11.97 16.94 4.42
C SER A 41 -10.51 16.92 4.87
N ILE A 42 -9.95 15.72 5.05
CA ILE A 42 -8.51 15.53 5.24
C ILE A 42 -8.02 14.51 4.22
N ASP A 43 -7.09 14.91 3.38
CA ASP A 43 -6.45 14.07 2.38
C ASP A 43 -4.98 13.84 2.73
N VAL A 44 -4.62 12.59 2.96
CA VAL A 44 -3.24 12.15 3.11
C VAL A 44 -2.72 11.81 1.72
N GLN A 45 -1.78 12.61 1.23
CA GLN A 45 -1.01 12.28 0.04
C GLN A 45 -0.06 11.14 0.37
N LEU A 46 -0.57 9.91 0.26
CA LEU A 46 0.28 8.74 0.18
C LEU A 46 1.04 8.84 -1.15
N GLN A 47 2.31 9.20 -1.07
CA GLN A 47 3.18 8.98 -2.21
C GLN A 47 3.24 7.47 -2.41
N ASP A 48 2.82 7.01 -3.59
CA ASP A 48 3.08 5.64 -4.00
C ASP A 48 4.56 5.40 -3.77
N ALA A 49 4.88 4.48 -2.87
CA ALA A 49 6.24 4.08 -2.67
C ALA A 49 6.67 3.40 -3.97
N GLN A 50 7.26 4.17 -4.88
CA GLN A 50 7.93 3.63 -6.06
C GLN A 50 9.14 2.85 -5.53
N LEU A 51 8.91 1.58 -5.17
CA LEU A 51 9.96 0.63 -4.80
C LEU A 51 10.82 0.44 -6.04
N THR A 52 11.81 1.30 -6.14
CA THR A 52 12.71 1.38 -7.27
C THR A 52 14.05 0.89 -6.80
N ILE A 53 14.53 -0.16 -7.45
CA ILE A 53 15.78 -0.80 -7.10
C ILE A 53 16.85 -0.20 -8.01
N PRO A 54 17.90 0.43 -7.45
CA PRO A 54 19.02 0.89 -8.27
C PRO A 54 19.82 -0.32 -8.75
N ILE A 55 19.79 -0.58 -10.05
CA ILE A 55 20.54 -1.67 -10.69
C ILE A 55 21.36 -1.04 -11.83
N LEU A 56 22.69 -1.15 -11.77
CA LEU A 56 23.61 -0.62 -12.79
C LEU A 56 23.46 0.88 -13.06
N GLY A 57 23.08 1.67 -12.04
CA GLY A 57 22.85 3.12 -12.19
C GLY A 57 21.48 3.48 -12.79
N TRP A 58 20.65 2.50 -13.13
CA TRP A 58 19.26 2.72 -13.55
C TRP A 58 18.27 2.37 -12.45
N SER A 59 17.18 3.12 -12.44
CA SER A 59 16.08 2.96 -11.50
C SER A 59 15.08 1.97 -12.08
N TRP A 60 15.11 0.72 -11.62
CA TRP A 60 14.22 -0.35 -12.10
C TRP A 60 13.02 -0.49 -11.17
N HIS A 61 11.82 -0.58 -11.74
CA HIS A 61 10.66 -0.98 -10.97
C HIS A 61 10.87 -2.41 -10.45
N TRP A 62 10.64 -2.64 -9.14
CA TRP A 62 10.94 -3.92 -8.49
C TRP A 62 10.30 -5.12 -9.19
N THR A 63 9.07 -4.98 -9.69
CA THR A 63 8.36 -6.07 -10.39
C THR A 63 9.05 -6.44 -11.70
N THR A 64 9.58 -5.46 -12.43
CA THR A 64 10.34 -5.68 -13.66
C THR A 64 11.63 -6.45 -13.37
N ALA A 65 12.37 -6.04 -12.34
CA ALA A 65 13.59 -6.73 -11.91
C ALA A 65 13.31 -8.18 -11.49
N PHE A 66 12.25 -8.40 -10.71
CA PHE A 66 11.81 -9.74 -10.29
C PHE A 66 11.46 -10.61 -11.50
N LEU A 67 10.67 -10.10 -12.44
CA LEU A 67 10.25 -10.86 -13.62
C LEU A 67 11.43 -11.26 -14.52
N VAL A 68 12.37 -10.34 -14.76
CA VAL A 68 13.60 -10.64 -15.50
C VAL A 68 14.42 -11.71 -14.77
N LEU A 69 14.58 -11.59 -13.46
CA LEU A 69 15.30 -12.56 -12.66
C LEU A 69 14.65 -13.95 -12.75
N THR A 70 13.33 -14.04 -12.61
CA THR A 70 12.58 -15.29 -12.76
C THR A 70 12.78 -15.90 -14.15
N LEU A 71 12.72 -15.10 -15.21
CA LEU A 71 12.95 -15.59 -16.57
C LEU A 71 14.38 -16.13 -16.74
N VAL A 72 15.38 -15.43 -16.21
CA VAL A 72 16.78 -15.90 -16.20
C VAL A 72 16.90 -17.23 -15.47
N PHE A 73 16.27 -17.38 -14.29
CA PHE A 73 16.24 -18.65 -13.57
C PHE A 73 15.59 -19.77 -14.39
N VAL A 74 14.43 -19.52 -15.01
CA VAL A 74 13.77 -20.51 -15.86
C VAL A 74 14.69 -20.93 -17.01
N LEU A 75 15.32 -19.98 -17.70
CA LEU A 75 16.20 -20.26 -18.83
C LEU A 75 17.49 -20.99 -18.41
N ALA A 76 18.03 -20.67 -17.23
CA ALA A 76 19.20 -21.33 -16.67
C ALA A 76 18.87 -22.76 -16.22
N LEU A 77 17.71 -22.97 -15.59
CA LEU A 77 17.27 -24.27 -15.09
C LEU A 77 16.67 -25.16 -16.18
N ARG A 78 16.21 -24.60 -17.33
CA ARG A 78 15.53 -25.36 -18.39
C ARG A 78 16.34 -26.55 -18.90
N ASN A 79 17.66 -26.44 -18.91
CA ASN A 79 18.58 -27.47 -19.40
C ASN A 79 19.07 -28.44 -18.32
N SER A 80 18.85 -28.13 -17.04
CA SER A 80 19.32 -28.94 -15.91
C SER A 80 18.38 -30.10 -15.59
N PHE A 81 17.08 -29.94 -15.88
CA PHE A 81 16.10 -31.01 -15.74
C PHE A 81 16.06 -31.87 -17.01
N GLY A 82 17.13 -32.63 -17.23
CA GLY A 82 17.15 -33.73 -18.19
C GLY A 82 16.21 -34.84 -17.74
N VAL A 83 14.90 -34.63 -17.89
CA VAL A 83 13.88 -35.65 -17.64
C VAL A 83 14.04 -36.71 -18.72
N ARG A 84 14.77 -37.78 -18.39
CA ARG A 84 14.66 -39.06 -19.09
C ARG A 84 13.33 -39.67 -18.65
N ILE A 85 12.40 -39.75 -19.60
CA ILE A 85 11.24 -40.63 -19.51
C ILE A 85 11.73 -42.06 -19.74
#